data_AF-A0A523SN94-F1
#
_entry.id   AF-A0A523SN94-F1
#
_cell.length_a   1.000
_cell.length_b   1.000
_cell.length_c   1.000
_cell.angle_alpha   90.00
_cell.angle_beta   90.00
_cell.angle_gamma   90.00
#
_symmetry.space_group_name_H-M   'P 1'
#
loop_
_entity.id
_entity.type
_entity.pdbx_description
1 polymer ?
#
loop_
_entity_poly.entity_id
_entity_poly.type
_entity_poly.pdbx_seq_one_letter_code
_entity_poly.pdbx_strand_id
1 'polypeptide(L)'
;MKLKDLTEIEKKTYEFIKKVGEIQPKNMPDRRMVGAVINLKNKRLVEIYKKYTSRYRRKKRKFVKVKEPKEPQTKPFQTSTPP
;
A
#
# COMPACT_ATOMS: atom_id res chain seq x y z
N MET A 1 7.96 9.10 14.34
CA MET A 1 6.63 8.89 14.94
C MET A 1 6.53 7.44 15.36
N LYS A 2 6.24 7.15 16.64
CA LYS A 2 6.25 5.79 17.19
C LYS A 2 4.86 5.16 16.99
N LEU A 3 4.80 3.85 16.70
CA LEU A 3 3.55 3.07 16.54
C LEU A 3 2.63 3.05 17.80
N LYS A 4 2.94 3.83 18.84
CA LYS A 4 2.28 3.78 20.15
C LYS A 4 0.96 4.55 20.20
N ASP A 5 0.73 5.49 19.27
CA ASP A 5 -0.49 6.33 19.22
C ASP A 5 -1.51 5.84 18.17
N LEU A 6 -1.46 4.55 17.86
CA LEU A 6 -2.39 3.91 16.92
C LEU A 6 -3.53 3.26 17.71
N THR A 7 -4.76 3.50 17.28
CA THR A 7 -5.90 2.71 17.77
C THR A 7 -5.73 1.26 17.38
N GLU A 8 -6.39 0.33 18.07
CA GLU A 8 -6.29 -1.11 17.76
C GLU A 8 -6.64 -1.41 16.30
N ILE A 9 -7.61 -0.70 15.74
CA ILE A 9 -8.02 -0.83 14.33
C ILE A 9 -6.90 -0.34 13.41
N GLU A 10 -6.28 0.80 13.70
CA GLU A 10 -5.15 1.32 12.91
C GLU A 10 -3.95 0.38 12.98
N LYS A 11 -3.65 -0.18 14.15
CA LYS A 11 -2.56 -1.14 14.35
C LYS A 11 -2.81 -2.44 13.57
N LYS A 12 -4.01 -3.03 13.70
CA LYS A 12 -4.42 -4.20 12.91
C LYS A 12 -4.35 -3.92 11.41
N THR A 13 -4.79 -2.74 10.98
CA THR A 13 -4.75 -2.32 9.57
C THR A 13 -3.32 -2.20 9.08
N TYR A 14 -2.44 -1.58 9.85
CA TYR A 14 -1.02 -1.45 9.52
C TYR A 14 -0.34 -2.82 9.41
N GLU A 15 -0.54 -3.71 10.40
CA GLU A 15 0.01 -5.07 10.40
C GLU A 15 -0.54 -5.90 9.23
N PHE A 16 -1.82 -5.77 8.91
CA PHE A 16 -2.43 -6.44 7.78
C PHE A 16 -1.83 -5.99 6.45
N ILE A 17 -1.71 -4.68 6.21
CA ILE A 17 -1.07 -4.16 5.00
C ILE A 17 0.40 -4.58 4.96
N LYS A 18 1.10 -4.61 6.11
CA LYS A 18 2.49 -5.08 6.20
C LYS A 18 2.61 -6.55 5.78
N LYS A 19 1.71 -7.42 6.25
CA LYS A 19 1.69 -8.85 5.90
C LYS A 19 1.37 -9.09 4.42
N VAL A 20 0.41 -8.34 3.86
CA VAL A 20 -0.03 -8.49 2.46
C VAL A 20 0.92 -7.77 1.49
N GLY A 21 1.68 -6.79 1.98
CA GLY A 21 2.56 -5.93 1.19
C GLY A 21 1.81 -4.80 0.50
N GLU A 22 0.93 -5.12 -0.45
CA GLU A 22 0.15 -4.14 -1.21
C GLU A 22 -1.28 -4.60 -1.43
N ILE A 23 -2.26 -3.74 -1.13
CA ILE A 23 -3.68 -4.09 -1.28
C ILE A 23 -4.52 -2.94 -1.82
N GLN A 24 -5.60 -3.26 -2.54
CA GLN A 24 -6.62 -2.27 -2.92
C GLN A 24 -7.56 -2.01 -1.74
N PRO A 25 -7.98 -0.75 -1.49
CA PRO A 25 -8.98 -0.47 -0.44
C PRO A 25 -10.28 -1.26 -0.61
N LYS A 26 -10.65 -1.60 -1.85
CA LYS A 26 -11.85 -2.42 -2.15
C LYS A 26 -11.73 -3.87 -1.67
N ASN A 27 -10.49 -4.38 -1.55
CA ASN A 27 -10.23 -5.76 -1.15
C ASN A 27 -9.95 -5.88 0.36
N MET A 28 -10.10 -4.80 1.12
CA MET A 28 -10.00 -4.88 2.58
C MET A 28 -11.24 -5.56 3.15
N PRO A 29 -11.08 -6.44 4.15
CA PRO A 29 -12.17 -7.21 4.71
C PRO A 29 -13.18 -6.35 5.50
N ASP A 30 -12.73 -5.22 6.07
CA ASP A 30 -13.57 -4.35 6.91
C ASP A 30 -13.54 -2.90 6.42
N ARG A 31 -14.70 -2.25 6.37
CA ARG A 31 -14.86 -0.82 6.09
C ARG A 31 -14.14 0.06 7.10
N ARG A 32 -14.06 -0.36 8.37
CA ARG A 32 -13.36 0.40 9.42
C ARG A 32 -11.86 0.48 9.14
N MET A 33 -11.28 -0.56 8.55
CA MET A 33 -9.88 -0.55 8.10
C MET A 33 -9.66 0.46 6.98
N VAL A 34 -10.61 0.61 6.06
CA VAL A 34 -10.53 1.62 4.98
C VAL A 34 -10.49 3.04 5.54
N GLY A 35 -11.26 3.33 6.60
CA GLY A 35 -11.17 4.60 7.32
C GLY A 35 -9.81 4.78 8.00
N ALA A 36 -9.33 3.72 8.67
CA ALA A 36 -8.01 3.71 9.32
C ALA A 36 -6.86 3.94 8.33
N VAL A 37 -6.96 3.49 7.07
CA VAL A 37 -5.96 3.79 6.02
C VAL A 37 -5.78 5.29 5.82
N ILE A 38 -6.85 6.08 5.87
CA ILE A 38 -6.78 7.53 5.68
C ILE A 38 -6.00 8.15 6.85
N ASN A 39 -6.28 7.72 8.09
CA ASN A 39 -5.56 8.17 9.27
C ASN A 39 -4.08 7.76 9.21
N LEU A 40 -3.78 6.51 8.85
CA LEU A 40 -2.43 5.98 8.68
C LEU A 40 -1.63 6.75 7.61
N LYS A 41 -2.29 7.14 6.51
CA LYS A 41 -1.71 8.01 5.48
C LYS A 41 -1.40 9.40 6.04
N ASN A 42 -2.32 10.00 6.79
CA ASN A 42 -2.09 11.31 7.42
C ASN A 42 -0.93 11.26 8.42
N LYS A 43 -0.78 10.14 9.14
CA LYS A 43 0.37 9.83 10.01
C LYS A 43 1.64 9.44 9.24
N ARG A 44 1.64 9.47 7.90
CA ARG A 44 2.75 9.10 6.99
C ARG A 44 3.30 7.67 7.19
N LEU A 45 2.51 6.76 7.78
CA LEU A 45 2.89 5.36 7.98
C LEU A 45 2.63 4.49 6.75
N VAL A 46 1.72 4.94 5.89
CA VAL A 46 1.22 4.20 4.73
C VAL A 46 1.14 5.15 3.54
N GLU A 47 1.40 4.63 2.36
CA GLU A 47 1.34 5.36 1.11
C GLU A 47 0.20 4.84 0.22
N ILE A 48 -0.52 5.76 -0.41
CA ILE A 48 -1.61 5.46 -1.34
C ILE A 48 -1.19 5.95 -2.72
N TYR A 49 -1.14 5.05 -3.69
CA TYR A 49 -0.79 5.38 -5.07
C TYR A 49 -1.75 4.72 -6.06
N LYS A 50 -1.64 5.13 -7.32
CA LYS A 50 -2.45 4.59 -8.41
C LYS A 50 -1.55 3.89 -9.42
N LYS A 51 -1.78 2.60 -9.67
CA LYS A 51 -1.09 1.84 -10.73
C LYS A 51 -2.06 1.16 -11.68
N TYR A 52 -1.60 0.89 -12.90
CA TYR A 52 -2.30 -0.01 -13.81
C TYR A 52 -2.13 -1.44 -13.31
N THR A 53 -3.20 -2.23 -13.38
CA THR A 53 -3.17 -3.64 -12.99
C THR A 53 -2.83 -4.57 -14.15
N SER A 54 -2.96 -4.10 -15.39
CA SER A 54 -2.50 -4.78 -16.61
C SER A 54 -2.28 -3.76 -17.72
N ARG A 55 -1.52 -4.14 -18.77
CA ARG A 55 -1.23 -3.29 -19.94
C ARG A 55 -2.51 -2.80 -20.66
N TYR A 56 -3.54 -3.64 -20.73
CA TYR A 56 -4.77 -3.36 -21.47
C TYR A 56 -5.81 -2.57 -20.66
N ARG A 57 -5.55 -2.30 -19.37
CA ARG A 57 -6.54 -1.64 -18.53
C ARG A 57 -6.44 -0.12 -18.63
N ARG A 58 -7.49 0.52 -19.15
CA ARG A 58 -7.55 1.99 -19.32
C ARG A 58 -7.58 2.78 -18.01
N LYS A 59 -7.97 2.18 -16.88
CA LYS A 59 -8.13 2.88 -15.60
C LYS A 59 -7.16 2.39 -14.55
N LYS A 60 -6.38 3.32 -13.98
CA LYS A 60 -5.53 3.07 -12.81
C LYS A 60 -6.39 2.75 -11.59
N ARG A 61 -5.94 1.80 -10.76
CA ARG A 61 -6.58 1.45 -9.48
C ARG A 61 -5.77 1.98 -8.32
N LYS A 62 -6.45 2.32 -7.22
CA LYS A 62 -5.81 2.76 -5.98
C LYS A 62 -5.28 1.55 -5.24
N PHE A 63 -4.06 1.66 -4.76
CA PHE A 63 -3.38 0.68 -3.93
C PHE A 63 -2.79 1.36 -2.70
N VAL A 64 -2.61 0.56 -1.67
CA VAL A 64 -2.16 0.97 -0.35
C VAL A 64 -0.99 0.07 0.02
N LYS A 65 0.14 0.66 0.44
CA LYS A 65 1.35 -0.04 0.87
C LYS A 65 1.92 0.63 2.12
N VAL A 66 2.50 -0.16 3.03
CA VAL A 66 3.22 0.39 4.19
C VAL A 66 4.44 1.18 3.74
N LYS A 67 4.64 2.35 4.32
CA LYS A 67 5.80 3.19 4.07
C LYS A 67 6.93 2.77 5.01
N GLU A 68 7.63 1.70 4.66
CA GLU A 68 8.86 1.35 5.35
C GLU A 68 9.98 2.33 4.95
N PRO A 69 10.92 2.66 5.86
CA PRO A 69 12.12 3.38 5.49
C PRO A 69 12.85 2.53 4.46
N LYS A 70 12.93 3.04 3.23
CA LYS A 70 13.39 2.33 2.03
C LYS A 70 14.68 1.56 2.30
N GLU A 71 14.64 0.24 2.22
CA GLU A 71 15.66 -0.43 1.42
C GLU A 71 15.31 -0.21 -0.06
N PRO A 72 16.26 0.27 -0.88
CA PRO A 72 16.01 0.51 -2.29
C PRO A 72 15.75 -0.83 -3.00
N GLN A 73 14.47 -1.16 -3.21
CA GLN A 73 14.08 -2.24 -4.11
C GLN A 73 14.43 -1.82 -5.54
N THR A 74 15.62 -2.24 -5.99
CA THR A 74 15.99 -2.37 -7.40
C THR A 74 14.88 -3.16 -8.10
N LYS A 75 14.09 -2.47 -8.93
CA LYS A 75 13.23 -3.17 -9.89
C LYS A 75 14.18 -3.84 -10.89
N PRO A 76 14.10 -5.15 -11.14
CA PRO A 76 14.77 -5.72 -12.30
C PRO A 76 14.13 -5.09 -13.55
N PHE A 77 14.91 -4.26 -14.24
CA PHE A 77 14.57 -3.74 -15.55
C PHE A 77 14.61 -4.92 -16.52
N GLN A 78 13.46 -5.53 -16.82
CA GLN A 78 13.38 -6.56 -17.86
C GLN A 78 13.02 -5.95 -19.21
N THR A 79 13.84 -6.34 -20.18
CA THR A 79 13.69 -6.34 -21.64
C THR A 79 14.02 -5.06 -22.41
N SER A 80 15.25 -5.04 -22.94
CA SER A 80 15.43 -4.97 -24.38
C SER A 80 16.44 -6.06 -24.77
N THR A 81 15.97 -7.11 -25.45
CA THR A 81 16.83 -7.90 -26.32
C THR A 81 16.87 -7.15 -27.65
N PRO A 82 18.02 -6.66 -28.12
CA PRO A 82 18.20 -6.28 -29.51
C PRO A 82 18.98 -7.41 -30.25
N PRO A 83 18.97 -7.35 -31.59
CA PRO A 83 18.78 -8.50 -32.50
C PRO A 83 19.96 -9.48 -32.59
#